data_AF-A0A1I3FAT9-F1
#
_entry.id   AF-A0A1I3FAT9-F1
#
_cell.length_a   1.000
_cell.length_b   1.000
_cell.length_c   1.000
_cell.angle_alpha   90.00
_cell.angle_beta   90.00
_cell.angle_gamma   90.00
#
_symmetry.space_group_name_H-M   'P 1'
#
loop_
_entity.id
_entity.type
_entity.pdbx_description
1 polymer ?
#
loop_
_entity_poly.entity_id
_entity_poly.type
_entity_poly.pdbx_seq_one_letter_code
_entity_poly.pdbx_strand_id
1 'polypeptide(L)'
;MRTISTGTCFTEKISNSYKEHRQAGFNNFLLDFDAFKTEEVLEGEEDIRYLCEGFVNQCKADGIDVEVAKAPSFAYELKLYPKARLEELFFQSFDVAKVLGCKAIIVNPYFVDVKKPMTDEEAKLFYESLIPYALKSDVKILIPNQPTLYNGNIYRGILSDKYQFVEFIDLLNEKAGGEHFGMVLNTEVVNDLGQRLSELIDQWAALIDIVDMSEQDNLKDLILSLRKCEFDGRILIDRYKKYWEVPSPLKPAYVNYTKTLMDYIDWQITLERTIRKYDSRVLFGAGNMCRVYMENFGADYPPAFTCDNNSSLWGSEAFGLQIKSPEALKALPKDTAIFICNTFYDEITEQLKSMNLPNPIERFNDEIL
;
A
#
# COMPACT_ATOMS: atom_id res chain seq x y z
N MET A 1 -1.78 -4.49 7.12
CA MET A 1 -2.20 -4.17 5.74
C MET A 1 -1.43 -5.05 4.76
N ARG A 2 -1.81 -5.12 3.48
CA ARG A 2 -1.00 -5.84 2.48
C ARG A 2 -0.12 -4.81 1.75
N THR A 3 1.15 -4.78 2.06
CA THR A 3 2.15 -3.93 1.40
C THR A 3 2.59 -4.60 0.11
N ILE A 4 2.40 -3.92 -1.03
CA ILE A 4 2.85 -4.42 -2.34
C ILE A 4 4.13 -3.69 -2.71
N SER A 5 5.16 -4.46 -3.06
CA SER A 5 6.33 -3.91 -3.74
C SER A 5 6.23 -4.16 -5.25
N THR A 6 6.70 -3.20 -6.05
CA THR A 6 7.07 -3.46 -7.45
C THR A 6 8.36 -4.28 -7.51
N GLY A 7 8.31 -5.50 -6.97
CA GLY A 7 9.31 -6.53 -7.19
C GLY A 7 9.15 -7.12 -8.59
N THR A 8 9.21 -6.30 -9.64
CA THR A 8 9.19 -6.79 -11.02
C THR A 8 10.39 -7.68 -11.26
N CYS A 9 10.14 -8.92 -11.68
CA CYS A 9 11.11 -9.94 -12.10
C CYS A 9 10.47 -10.73 -13.25
N PHE A 10 11.04 -10.76 -14.44
CA PHE A 10 12.04 -11.77 -14.81
C PHE A 10 12.75 -11.39 -16.13
N THR A 11 14.02 -11.02 -16.03
CA THR A 11 15.10 -11.30 -17.00
C THR A 11 16.37 -11.55 -16.17
N GLU A 12 17.47 -12.09 -16.71
CA GLU A 12 18.67 -12.48 -15.93
C GLU A 12 19.26 -11.38 -15.02
N LYS A 13 19.02 -10.10 -15.34
CA LYS A 13 19.40 -8.95 -14.49
C LYS A 13 18.43 -8.70 -13.34
N ILE A 14 17.21 -9.22 -13.43
CA ILE A 14 16.08 -8.98 -12.55
C ILE A 14 15.93 -10.09 -11.49
N SER A 15 16.54 -11.27 -11.66
CA SER A 15 16.55 -12.33 -10.63
C SER A 15 17.22 -11.92 -9.30
N ASN A 16 18.10 -10.92 -9.32
CA ASN A 16 18.74 -10.39 -8.11
C ASN A 16 17.80 -9.47 -7.32
N SER A 17 16.98 -8.67 -8.02
CA SER A 17 15.96 -7.84 -7.39
C SER A 17 14.96 -8.70 -6.61
N TYR A 18 14.47 -9.78 -7.21
CA TYR A 18 13.60 -10.76 -6.56
C TYR A 18 14.17 -11.22 -5.21
N LYS A 19 15.43 -11.67 -5.22
CA LYS A 19 16.12 -12.23 -4.06
C LYS A 19 16.32 -11.17 -2.98
N GLU A 20 16.71 -9.96 -3.36
CA GLU A 20 16.90 -8.85 -2.42
C GLU A 20 15.58 -8.45 -1.73
N HIS A 21 14.49 -8.32 -2.48
CA HIS A 21 13.17 -8.02 -1.92
C HIS A 21 12.67 -9.15 -1.01
N ARG A 22 12.82 -10.41 -1.44
CA ARG A 22 12.50 -11.55 -0.58
C ARG A 22 13.32 -11.54 0.73
N GLN A 23 14.63 -11.30 0.65
CA GLN A 23 15.51 -11.27 1.81
C GLN A 23 15.16 -10.12 2.77
N ALA A 24 14.71 -8.99 2.24
CA ALA A 24 14.20 -7.88 3.04
C ALA A 24 12.87 -8.20 3.75
N GLY A 25 12.17 -9.26 3.35
CA GLY A 25 10.92 -9.72 3.98
C GLY A 25 9.65 -9.27 3.28
N PHE A 26 9.72 -8.84 2.02
CA PHE A 26 8.53 -8.62 1.22
C PHE A 26 7.77 -9.93 0.99
N ASN A 27 6.45 -9.89 1.18
CA ASN A 27 5.56 -11.05 1.08
C ASN A 27 4.47 -10.88 0.03
N ASN A 28 4.44 -9.76 -0.69
CA ASN A 28 3.51 -9.53 -1.79
C ASN A 28 4.19 -8.74 -2.93
N PHE A 29 4.05 -9.21 -4.17
CA PHE A 29 4.57 -8.54 -5.37
C PHE A 29 3.49 -8.20 -6.38
N LEU A 30 3.72 -7.10 -7.10
CA LEU A 30 2.96 -6.72 -8.28
C LEU A 30 3.41 -7.56 -9.49
N LEU A 31 2.46 -8.18 -10.18
CA LEU A 31 2.70 -8.70 -11.53
C LEU A 31 2.60 -7.57 -12.55
N ASP A 32 3.70 -6.85 -12.79
CA ASP A 32 3.73 -5.83 -13.84
C ASP A 32 4.07 -6.48 -15.20
N PHE A 33 3.08 -6.52 -16.10
CA PHE A 33 3.26 -7.08 -17.43
C PHE A 33 4.31 -6.30 -18.24
N ASP A 34 4.58 -5.04 -17.93
CA ASP A 34 5.63 -4.27 -18.60
C ASP A 34 7.03 -4.89 -18.44
N ALA A 35 7.27 -5.66 -17.37
CA ALA A 35 8.53 -6.35 -17.14
C ALA A 35 8.75 -7.58 -18.04
N PHE A 36 7.72 -8.03 -18.76
CA PHE A 36 7.73 -9.25 -19.57
C PHE A 36 7.56 -8.97 -21.08
N LYS A 37 7.62 -7.71 -21.50
CA LYS A 37 7.53 -7.30 -22.92
C LYS A 37 8.88 -7.44 -23.63
N THR A 38 9.42 -8.66 -23.71
CA THR A 38 10.64 -8.93 -24.49
C THR A 38 10.39 -8.75 -25.99
N GLU A 39 11.46 -8.68 -26.78
CA GLU A 39 11.34 -8.58 -28.25
C GLU A 39 10.59 -9.80 -28.80
N GLU A 40 10.91 -10.99 -28.31
CA GLU A 40 10.28 -12.25 -28.67
C GLU A 40 8.77 -12.27 -28.35
N VAL A 41 8.37 -11.69 -27.21
CA VAL A 41 6.95 -11.55 -26.85
C VAL A 41 6.24 -10.55 -27.77
N LEU A 42 6.88 -9.43 -28.08
CA LEU A 42 6.32 -8.39 -28.96
C LEU A 42 6.18 -8.89 -30.40
N GLU A 43 7.12 -9.71 -30.87
CA GLU A 43 7.10 -10.37 -32.18
C GLU A 43 6.15 -11.57 -32.24
N GLY A 44 5.73 -12.10 -31.09
CA GLY A 44 4.83 -13.25 -30.98
C GLY A 44 5.52 -14.60 -31.08
N GLU A 45 6.84 -14.62 -30.93
CA GLU A 45 7.65 -15.83 -30.84
C GLU A 45 7.57 -16.49 -29.45
N GLU A 46 7.28 -15.70 -28.42
CA GLU A 46 7.11 -16.17 -27.04
C GLU A 46 5.76 -15.74 -26.44
N ASP A 47 5.15 -16.62 -25.64
CA ASP A 47 3.90 -16.33 -24.94
C ASP A 47 4.19 -15.63 -23.60
N ILE A 48 3.74 -14.39 -23.46
CA ILE A 48 3.87 -13.61 -22.22
C ILE A 48 3.33 -14.37 -21.00
N ARG A 49 2.30 -15.21 -21.20
CA ARG A 49 1.73 -16.03 -20.14
C ARG A 49 2.75 -16.99 -19.55
N TYR A 50 3.56 -17.63 -20.39
CA TYR A 50 4.56 -18.61 -19.94
C TYR A 50 5.59 -17.94 -19.01
N LEU A 51 6.06 -16.75 -19.37
CA LEU A 51 6.99 -15.97 -18.54
C LEU A 51 6.35 -15.55 -17.20
N CYS A 52 5.12 -15.04 -17.24
CA CYS A 52 4.39 -14.66 -16.04
C CYS A 52 4.08 -15.87 -15.12
N GLU A 53 3.72 -17.03 -15.69
CA GLU A 53 3.52 -18.28 -14.94
C GLU A 53 4.80 -18.71 -14.23
N GLY A 54 5.96 -18.64 -14.90
CA GLY A 54 7.26 -18.91 -14.30
C GLY A 54 7.53 -18.05 -13.06
N PHE A 55 7.30 -16.74 -13.17
CA PHE A 55 7.45 -15.80 -12.05
C PHE A 55 6.48 -16.10 -10.90
N VAL A 56 5.18 -16.20 -11.18
CA VAL A 56 4.16 -16.41 -10.15
C VAL A 56 4.35 -17.74 -9.43
N ASN A 57 4.76 -18.80 -10.15
CA ASN A 57 5.06 -20.09 -9.54
C ASN A 57 6.28 -20.01 -8.61
N GLN A 58 7.31 -19.24 -8.99
CA GLN A 58 8.45 -18.99 -8.12
C GLN A 58 8.05 -18.22 -6.85
N CYS A 59 7.23 -17.17 -6.98
CA CYS A 59 6.68 -16.43 -5.83
C CYS A 59 5.92 -17.37 -4.88
N LYS A 60 5.01 -18.18 -5.42
CA LYS A 60 4.21 -19.15 -4.63
C LYS A 60 5.10 -20.16 -3.91
N ALA A 61 6.14 -20.68 -4.57
CA ALA A 61 7.09 -21.61 -3.96
C ALA A 61 7.87 -20.98 -2.78
N ASP A 62 8.05 -19.66 -2.80
CA ASP A 62 8.74 -18.91 -1.76
C ASP A 62 7.80 -18.29 -0.71
N GLY A 63 6.48 -18.56 -0.79
CA GLY A 63 5.47 -18.01 0.12
C GLY A 63 5.17 -16.53 -0.10
N ILE A 64 5.41 -16.01 -1.31
CA ILE A 64 5.12 -14.64 -1.71
C ILE A 64 3.82 -14.61 -2.51
N ASP A 65 2.91 -13.74 -2.09
CA ASP A 65 1.62 -13.53 -2.75
C ASP A 65 1.78 -12.64 -3.99
N VAL A 66 0.98 -12.93 -5.03
CA VAL A 66 0.88 -12.10 -6.24
C VAL A 66 -0.62 -11.90 -6.53
N GLU A 67 -1.20 -10.92 -5.85
CA GLU A 67 -2.66 -10.69 -5.89
C GLU A 67 -3.08 -9.55 -6.82
N VAL A 68 -2.13 -8.71 -7.24
CA VAL A 68 -2.40 -7.55 -8.10
C VAL A 68 -1.48 -7.63 -9.30
N ALA A 69 -2.06 -7.43 -10.48
CA ALA A 69 -1.33 -7.25 -11.73
C ALA A 69 -1.39 -5.80 -12.20
N LYS A 70 -0.53 -5.42 -13.14
CA LYS A 70 -0.60 -4.16 -13.88
C LYS A 70 -0.51 -4.43 -15.36
N ALA A 71 -1.55 -4.05 -16.09
CA ALA A 71 -1.65 -4.28 -17.53
C ALA A 71 -0.51 -3.57 -18.28
N PRO A 72 -0.04 -4.14 -19.41
CA PRO A 72 1.08 -3.57 -20.14
C PRO A 72 0.69 -2.25 -20.81
N SER A 73 1.64 -1.32 -20.87
CA SER A 73 1.53 -0.05 -21.55
C SER A 73 2.52 0.02 -22.72
N PHE A 74 2.14 0.67 -23.83
CA PHE A 74 2.95 0.70 -25.05
C PHE A 74 3.13 2.14 -25.51
N ALA A 75 4.27 2.74 -25.19
CA ALA A 75 4.57 4.12 -25.56
C ALA A 75 5.53 4.15 -26.76
N TYR A 76 6.65 3.44 -26.65
CA TYR A 76 7.66 3.37 -27.70
C TYR A 76 7.32 2.29 -28.72
N GLU A 77 6.78 1.17 -28.23
CA GLU A 77 6.45 -0.04 -28.97
C GLU A 77 5.38 0.23 -30.05
N LEU A 78 4.47 1.18 -29.83
CA LEU A 78 3.49 1.63 -30.82
C LEU A 78 4.12 2.13 -32.13
N LYS A 79 5.40 2.56 -32.10
CA LYS A 79 6.13 3.00 -33.30
C LYS A 79 6.79 1.85 -34.06
N LEU A 80 6.97 0.71 -33.40
CA LEU A 80 7.76 -0.41 -33.90
C LEU A 80 6.88 -1.60 -34.28
N TYR A 81 5.79 -1.82 -33.55
CA TYR A 81 4.95 -3.01 -33.68
C TYR A 81 3.52 -2.65 -34.12
N PRO A 82 2.81 -3.56 -34.80
CA PRO A 82 1.42 -3.34 -35.18
C PRO A 82 0.51 -3.10 -33.97
N LYS A 83 -0.33 -2.07 -34.02
CA LYS A 83 -1.28 -1.73 -32.95
C LYS A 83 -2.13 -2.93 -32.51
N ALA A 84 -2.61 -3.74 -33.47
CA ALA A 84 -3.42 -4.92 -33.21
C ALA A 84 -2.70 -5.96 -32.32
N ARG A 85 -1.38 -6.12 -32.47
CA ARG A 85 -0.58 -7.03 -31.65
C ARG A 85 -0.45 -6.52 -30.22
N LEU A 86 -0.27 -5.22 -30.04
CA LEU A 86 -0.17 -4.59 -28.73
C LEU A 86 -1.51 -4.59 -28.00
N GLU A 87 -2.60 -4.37 -28.73
CA GLU A 87 -3.98 -4.54 -28.23
C GLU A 87 -4.24 -5.99 -27.81
N GLU A 88 -3.83 -6.97 -28.62
CA GLU A 88 -3.93 -8.38 -28.27
C GLU A 88 -3.22 -8.68 -26.94
N LEU A 89 -1.96 -8.26 -26.78
CA LEU A 89 -1.19 -8.45 -25.54
C LEU A 89 -1.85 -7.75 -24.33
N PHE A 90 -2.35 -6.53 -24.53
CA PHE A 90 -3.08 -5.79 -23.50
C PHE A 90 -4.30 -6.57 -23.02
N PHE A 91 -5.18 -7.00 -23.94
CA PHE A 91 -6.39 -7.71 -23.57
C PHE A 91 -6.12 -9.13 -23.05
N GLN A 92 -5.07 -9.80 -23.55
CA GLN A 92 -4.60 -11.09 -23.04
C GLN A 92 -4.19 -10.98 -21.56
N SER A 93 -3.66 -9.84 -21.12
CA SER A 93 -3.21 -9.66 -19.73
C SER A 93 -4.32 -9.85 -18.69
N PHE A 94 -5.58 -9.55 -19.02
CA PHE A 94 -6.73 -9.76 -18.13
C PHE A 94 -6.99 -11.26 -17.89
N ASP A 95 -6.98 -12.06 -18.97
CA ASP A 95 -7.15 -13.50 -18.89
C ASP A 95 -5.96 -14.15 -18.15
N VAL A 96 -4.74 -13.67 -18.40
CA VAL A 96 -3.53 -14.16 -17.71
C VAL A 96 -3.56 -13.81 -16.22
N ALA A 97 -3.91 -12.58 -15.86
CA ALA A 97 -4.05 -12.15 -14.46
C ALA A 97 -5.06 -13.04 -13.71
N LYS A 98 -6.21 -13.34 -14.33
CA LYS A 98 -7.21 -14.27 -13.78
C LYS A 98 -6.61 -15.66 -13.53
N VAL A 99 -6.00 -16.26 -14.56
CA VAL A 99 -5.46 -17.62 -14.51
C VAL A 99 -4.39 -17.74 -13.42
N LEU A 100 -3.59 -16.69 -13.22
CA LEU A 100 -2.53 -16.66 -12.22
C LEU A 100 -3.04 -16.45 -10.79
N GLY A 101 -4.32 -16.08 -10.63
CA GLY A 101 -4.99 -15.88 -9.35
C GLY A 101 -4.93 -14.44 -8.83
N CYS A 102 -4.62 -13.46 -9.69
CA CYS A 102 -4.73 -12.06 -9.32
C CYS A 102 -6.19 -11.69 -9.09
N LYS A 103 -6.42 -10.86 -8.07
CA LYS A 103 -7.74 -10.36 -7.67
C LYS A 103 -8.07 -9.02 -8.31
N ALA A 104 -7.03 -8.27 -8.67
CA ALA A 104 -7.16 -6.97 -9.29
C ALA A 104 -6.08 -6.75 -10.37
N ILE A 105 -6.39 -5.89 -11.34
CA ILE A 105 -5.45 -5.45 -12.37
C ILE A 105 -5.48 -3.92 -12.47
N ILE A 106 -4.33 -3.29 -12.30
CA ILE A 106 -4.13 -1.86 -12.51
C ILE A 106 -4.09 -1.60 -14.01
N VAL A 107 -4.95 -0.70 -14.50
CA VAL A 107 -5.05 -0.42 -15.93
C VAL A 107 -4.78 1.06 -16.18
N ASN A 108 -3.65 1.32 -16.83
CA ASN A 108 -3.44 2.55 -17.57
C ASN A 108 -3.86 2.33 -19.04
N PRO A 109 -4.21 3.40 -19.78
CA PRO A 109 -4.42 3.30 -21.23
C PRO A 109 -3.23 2.64 -21.90
N TYR A 110 -3.44 1.60 -22.71
CA TYR A 110 -2.31 0.89 -23.34
C TYR A 110 -1.57 1.77 -24.36
N PHE A 111 -2.22 2.83 -24.86
CA PHE A 111 -1.67 3.79 -25.81
C PHE A 111 -1.21 5.09 -25.12
N VAL A 112 -0.42 4.99 -24.05
CA VAL A 112 0.11 6.21 -23.42
C VAL A 112 1.14 6.87 -24.35
N ASP A 113 0.75 7.93 -25.05
CA ASP A 113 1.72 8.95 -25.41
C ASP A 113 2.02 9.72 -24.12
N VAL A 114 3.21 9.48 -23.55
CA VAL A 114 3.65 10.12 -22.29
C VAL A 114 3.62 11.66 -22.38
N LYS A 115 3.51 12.22 -23.59
CA LYS A 115 3.40 13.67 -23.85
C LYS A 115 1.97 14.16 -24.08
N LYS A 116 0.97 13.27 -24.07
CA LYS A 116 -0.45 13.58 -24.29
C LYS A 116 -1.35 12.76 -23.37
N PRO A 117 -1.64 13.27 -22.16
CA PRO A 117 -2.74 12.76 -21.34
C PRO A 117 -4.05 12.72 -22.14
N MET A 118 -4.93 11.78 -21.80
CA MET A 118 -6.23 11.63 -22.45
C MET A 118 -7.15 12.81 -22.13
N THR A 119 -8.05 13.11 -23.05
CA THR A 119 -9.25 13.91 -22.77
C THR A 119 -10.25 13.12 -21.93
N ASP A 120 -11.21 13.80 -21.31
CA ASP A 120 -12.26 13.15 -20.52
C ASP A 120 -13.13 12.23 -21.39
N GLU A 121 -13.42 12.61 -22.63
CA GLU A 121 -14.16 11.75 -23.58
C GLU A 121 -13.37 10.48 -23.94
N GLU A 122 -12.07 10.60 -24.20
CA GLU A 122 -11.20 9.44 -24.49
C GLU A 122 -11.11 8.50 -23.28
N ALA A 123 -10.96 9.05 -22.06
CA ALA A 123 -10.95 8.27 -20.83
C ALA A 123 -12.25 7.48 -20.65
N LYS A 124 -13.41 8.14 -20.82
CA LYS A 124 -14.73 7.50 -20.74
C LYS A 124 -14.85 6.34 -21.71
N LEU A 125 -14.60 6.59 -23.00
CA LEU A 125 -14.70 5.56 -24.03
C LEU A 125 -13.76 4.39 -23.78
N PHE A 126 -12.54 4.67 -23.33
CA PHE A 126 -11.55 3.64 -23.03
C PHE A 126 -12.00 2.74 -21.89
N TYR A 127 -12.29 3.27 -20.70
CA TYR A 127 -12.63 2.43 -19.55
C TYR A 127 -14.01 1.76 -19.69
N GLU A 128 -14.98 2.38 -20.38
CA GLU A 128 -16.25 1.72 -20.71
C GLU A 128 -16.03 0.50 -21.62
N SER A 129 -15.05 0.55 -22.53
CA SER A 129 -14.71 -0.59 -23.38
C SER A 129 -14.16 -1.80 -22.61
N LEU A 130 -13.75 -1.60 -21.34
CA LEU A 130 -13.20 -2.66 -20.49
C LEU A 130 -14.28 -3.45 -19.72
N ILE A 131 -15.54 -2.99 -19.70
CA ILE A 131 -16.64 -3.65 -18.97
C ILE A 131 -16.76 -5.14 -19.33
N PRO A 132 -16.74 -5.58 -20.62
CA PRO A 132 -16.82 -7.00 -20.96
C PRO A 132 -15.67 -7.83 -20.37
N TYR A 133 -14.48 -7.23 -20.22
CA TYR A 133 -13.30 -7.89 -19.68
C TYR A 133 -13.35 -8.01 -18.16
N ALA A 134 -13.88 -6.98 -17.48
CA ALA A 134 -14.13 -7.02 -16.04
C ALA A 134 -15.12 -8.15 -15.69
N LEU A 135 -16.21 -8.29 -16.47
CA LEU A 135 -17.23 -9.33 -16.30
C LEU A 135 -16.71 -10.74 -16.60
N LYS A 136 -15.87 -10.90 -17.63
CA LYS A 136 -15.32 -12.22 -18.00
C LYS A 136 -14.25 -12.70 -17.03
N SER A 137 -13.40 -11.78 -16.57
CA SER A 137 -12.22 -12.13 -15.79
C SER A 137 -12.50 -12.36 -14.30
N ASP A 138 -13.56 -11.74 -13.75
CA ASP A 138 -13.78 -11.64 -12.29
C ASP A 138 -12.59 -11.00 -11.54
N VAL A 139 -11.75 -10.27 -12.29
CA VAL A 139 -10.63 -9.49 -11.77
C VAL A 139 -11.09 -8.04 -11.71
N LYS A 140 -10.97 -7.40 -10.55
CA LYS A 140 -11.34 -5.99 -10.38
C LYS A 140 -10.38 -5.11 -11.18
N ILE A 141 -10.91 -4.20 -11.99
CA ILE A 141 -10.12 -3.23 -12.74
C ILE A 141 -9.87 -2.01 -11.86
N LEU A 142 -8.60 -1.68 -11.62
CA LEU A 142 -8.21 -0.52 -10.83
C LEU A 142 -7.70 0.58 -11.74
N ILE A 143 -8.33 1.75 -11.63
CA ILE A 143 -8.03 2.92 -12.46
C ILE A 143 -7.18 3.90 -11.65
N PRO A 144 -5.95 4.20 -12.06
CA PRO A 144 -5.17 5.27 -11.44
C PRO A 144 -5.75 6.64 -11.72
N ASN A 145 -5.69 7.55 -10.72
CA ASN A 145 -5.96 8.95 -11.01
C ASN A 145 -4.90 9.52 -11.97
N GLN A 146 -5.35 10.30 -12.94
CA GLN A 146 -4.51 10.82 -14.02
C GLN A 146 -4.83 12.30 -14.31
N PRO A 147 -3.84 13.11 -14.71
CA PRO A 147 -4.09 14.46 -15.18
C PRO A 147 -4.76 14.43 -16.56
N THR A 148 -5.53 15.46 -16.89
CA THR A 148 -6.07 15.72 -18.23
C THR A 148 -5.25 16.81 -18.91
N LEU A 149 -5.03 16.72 -20.22
CA LEU A 149 -4.33 17.75 -20.99
C LEU A 149 -5.32 18.68 -21.69
N TYR A 150 -5.14 19.98 -21.55
CA TYR A 150 -5.86 20.97 -22.34
C TYR A 150 -4.92 22.09 -22.78
N ASN A 151 -4.83 22.35 -24.09
CA ASN A 151 -3.93 23.38 -24.65
C ASN A 151 -2.47 23.34 -24.14
N GLY A 152 -1.92 22.13 -23.93
CA GLY A 152 -0.54 21.95 -23.48
C GLY A 152 -0.31 22.13 -21.98
N ASN A 153 -1.36 22.41 -21.19
CA ASN A 153 -1.30 22.45 -19.74
C ASN A 153 -2.05 21.26 -19.14
N ILE A 154 -1.59 20.80 -17.98
CA ILE A 154 -2.26 19.75 -17.20
C ILE A 154 -3.34 20.37 -16.32
N TYR A 155 -4.48 19.68 -16.22
CA TYR A 155 -5.62 20.07 -15.38
C TYR A 155 -6.21 18.84 -14.70
N ARG A 156 -7.07 19.12 -13.72
CA ARG A 156 -7.97 18.13 -13.15
C ARG A 156 -9.05 17.83 -14.18
N GLY A 157 -9.29 16.55 -14.43
CA GLY A 157 -10.37 16.07 -15.29
C GLY A 157 -11.09 14.90 -14.62
N ILE A 158 -11.82 14.11 -15.40
CA ILE A 158 -12.69 13.06 -14.85
C ILE A 158 -11.94 12.02 -14.00
N LEU A 159 -10.64 11.81 -14.23
CA LEU A 159 -9.82 10.85 -13.47
C LEU A 159 -9.04 11.49 -12.31
N SER A 160 -9.21 12.77 -12.02
CA SER A 160 -8.45 13.44 -10.96
C SER A 160 -9.23 14.46 -10.17
N ASP A 161 -10.40 14.90 -10.66
CA ASP A 161 -11.32 15.71 -9.89
C ASP A 161 -11.95 14.92 -8.75
N LYS A 162 -12.06 15.58 -7.60
CA LYS A 162 -12.55 15.03 -6.34
C LYS A 162 -13.91 14.35 -6.47
N TYR A 163 -14.85 14.90 -7.23
CA TYR A 163 -16.20 14.36 -7.34
C TYR A 163 -16.40 13.56 -8.62
N GLN A 164 -15.90 14.06 -9.74
CA GLN A 164 -16.11 13.42 -11.04
C GLN A 164 -15.50 12.02 -11.11
N PHE A 165 -14.38 11.78 -10.42
CA PHE A 165 -13.76 10.46 -10.46
C PHE A 165 -14.58 9.41 -9.71
N VAL A 166 -15.19 9.78 -8.58
CA VAL A 166 -16.14 8.92 -7.85
C VAL A 166 -17.34 8.60 -8.73
N GLU A 167 -17.99 9.64 -9.27
CA GLU A 167 -19.16 9.47 -10.16
C GLU A 167 -18.84 8.59 -11.37
N PHE A 168 -17.62 8.68 -11.89
CA PHE A 168 -17.18 7.87 -13.02
C PHE A 168 -16.99 6.40 -12.66
N ILE A 169 -16.35 6.09 -11.54
CA ILE A 169 -16.20 4.70 -11.06
C ILE A 169 -17.58 4.09 -10.76
N ASP A 170 -18.47 4.85 -10.11
CA ASP A 170 -19.84 4.41 -9.81
C ASP A 170 -20.62 4.11 -11.10
N LEU A 171 -20.50 4.96 -12.12
CA LEU A 171 -21.11 4.72 -13.44
C LEU A 171 -20.61 3.44 -14.09
N LEU A 172 -19.30 3.16 -14.02
CA LEU A 172 -18.72 1.93 -14.58
C LEU A 172 -19.24 0.69 -13.83
N ASN A 173 -19.31 0.76 -12.50
CA ASN A 173 -19.84 -0.31 -11.65
C ASN A 173 -21.35 -0.53 -11.87
N GLU A 174 -22.14 0.53 -12.04
CA GLU A 174 -23.56 0.46 -12.39
C GLU A 174 -23.75 -0.25 -13.74
N LYS A 175 -22.99 0.16 -14.77
CA LYS A 175 -23.04 -0.48 -16.10
C LYS A 175 -22.58 -1.93 -16.08
N ALA A 176 -21.65 -2.29 -15.20
CA ALA A 176 -21.19 -3.65 -15.01
C ALA A 176 -22.12 -4.49 -14.11
N GLY A 177 -23.05 -3.86 -13.37
CA GLY A 177 -23.96 -4.56 -12.44
C GLY A 177 -23.28 -5.08 -11.18
N GLY A 178 -22.16 -4.47 -10.75
CA GLY A 178 -21.40 -4.89 -9.58
C GLY A 178 -20.10 -4.09 -9.39
N GLU A 179 -19.40 -4.33 -8.27
CA GLU A 179 -18.14 -3.67 -7.92
C GLU A 179 -16.94 -4.24 -8.70
N HIS A 180 -16.93 -3.99 -10.00
CA HIS A 180 -15.90 -4.46 -10.93
C HIS A 180 -14.75 -3.47 -11.14
N PHE A 181 -14.94 -2.22 -10.73
CA PHE A 181 -14.00 -1.12 -10.86
C PHE A 181 -13.67 -0.49 -9.51
N GLY A 182 -12.42 -0.06 -9.35
CA GLY A 182 -11.93 0.66 -8.18
C GLY A 182 -10.81 1.63 -8.55
N MET A 183 -10.21 2.25 -7.54
CA MET A 183 -9.21 3.32 -7.73
C MET A 183 -7.82 2.90 -7.29
N VAL A 184 -6.82 3.36 -8.03
CA VAL A 184 -5.46 3.55 -7.53
C VAL A 184 -5.25 5.03 -7.25
N LEU A 185 -4.99 5.39 -6.00
CA LEU A 185 -4.57 6.74 -5.62
C LEU A 185 -3.07 6.89 -5.87
N ASN A 186 -2.69 7.38 -7.04
CA ASN A 186 -1.36 7.83 -7.36
C ASN A 186 -1.11 9.23 -6.77
N THR A 187 -0.26 9.30 -5.75
CA THR A 187 -0.01 10.53 -4.99
C THR A 187 0.88 11.53 -5.74
N GLU A 188 1.71 11.07 -6.68
CA GLU A 188 2.49 11.95 -7.55
C GLU A 188 1.57 12.85 -8.39
N VAL A 189 0.51 12.29 -8.97
CA VAL A 189 -0.50 13.06 -9.73
C VAL A 189 -1.26 14.05 -8.83
N VAL A 190 -1.51 13.71 -7.56
CA VAL A 190 -2.10 14.63 -6.59
C VAL A 190 -1.20 15.85 -6.38
N ASN A 191 0.10 15.61 -6.21
CA ASN A 191 1.11 16.65 -6.03
C ASN A 191 1.23 17.53 -7.28
N ASP A 192 1.32 16.92 -8.48
CA ASP A 192 1.43 17.62 -9.76
C ASP A 192 0.24 18.56 -10.05
N LEU A 193 -0.97 18.16 -9.62
CA LEU A 193 -2.20 18.93 -9.78
C LEU A 193 -2.48 19.90 -8.62
N GLY A 194 -1.55 20.02 -7.66
CA GLY A 194 -1.67 20.87 -6.48
C GLY A 194 -2.92 20.56 -5.65
N GLN A 195 -3.31 19.29 -5.59
CA GLN A 195 -4.49 18.83 -4.85
C GLN A 195 -4.14 18.53 -3.39
N ARG A 196 -5.14 18.60 -2.52
CA ARG A 196 -4.98 18.24 -1.11
C ARG A 196 -5.24 16.74 -0.95
N LEU A 197 -4.20 15.99 -0.63
CA LEU A 197 -4.26 14.54 -0.49
C LEU A 197 -5.32 14.08 0.52
N SER A 198 -5.37 14.72 1.69
CA SER A 198 -6.39 14.46 2.72
C SER A 198 -7.83 14.64 2.22
N GLU A 199 -8.10 15.66 1.40
CA GLU A 199 -9.45 15.88 0.85
C GLU A 199 -9.85 14.83 -0.19
N LEU A 200 -8.88 14.33 -0.97
CA LEU A 200 -9.13 13.25 -1.94
C LEU A 200 -9.33 11.93 -1.22
N ILE A 201 -8.51 11.60 -0.23
CA ILE A 201 -8.68 10.38 0.58
C ILE A 201 -10.04 10.41 1.28
N ASP A 202 -10.43 11.52 1.91
CA ASP A 202 -11.74 11.65 2.56
C ASP A 202 -12.90 11.38 1.58
N GLN A 203 -12.76 11.77 0.31
CA GLN A 203 -13.80 11.60 -0.70
C GLN A 203 -13.77 10.23 -1.39
N TRP A 204 -12.58 9.67 -1.60
CA TRP A 204 -12.36 8.48 -2.41
C TRP A 204 -12.21 7.20 -1.58
N ALA A 205 -12.09 7.29 -0.25
CA ALA A 205 -11.75 6.18 0.64
C ALA A 205 -12.46 4.85 0.34
N ALA A 206 -13.78 4.88 0.09
CA ALA A 206 -14.57 3.68 -0.17
C ALA A 206 -14.23 2.98 -1.50
N LEU A 207 -13.62 3.70 -2.45
CA LEU A 207 -13.27 3.22 -3.79
C LEU A 207 -11.77 2.98 -3.98
N ILE A 208 -10.92 3.42 -3.04
CA ILE A 208 -9.47 3.20 -3.11
C ILE A 208 -9.16 1.75 -2.73
N ASP A 209 -8.62 0.99 -3.67
CA ASP A 209 -8.05 -0.33 -3.39
C ASP A 209 -6.54 -0.27 -3.15
N ILE A 210 -5.86 0.68 -3.80
CA ILE A 210 -4.41 0.83 -3.77
C ILE A 210 -4.02 2.30 -3.64
N VAL A 211 -3.08 2.59 -2.75
CA VAL A 211 -2.36 3.87 -2.72
C VAL A 211 -0.98 3.64 -3.35
N ASP A 212 -0.73 4.27 -4.48
CA ASP A 212 0.58 4.30 -5.17
C ASP A 212 1.36 5.53 -4.70
N MET A 213 2.26 5.28 -3.75
CA MET A 213 2.94 6.31 -2.97
C MET A 213 4.23 6.78 -3.66
N SER A 214 4.38 8.10 -3.75
CA SER A 214 5.56 8.77 -4.28
C SER A 214 6.65 8.96 -3.21
N GLU A 215 7.90 9.12 -3.62
CA GLU A 215 8.99 9.47 -2.69
C GLU A 215 8.86 10.87 -2.08
N GLN A 216 8.07 11.75 -2.70
CA GLN A 216 7.93 13.17 -2.31
C GLN A 216 6.76 13.40 -1.35
N ASP A 217 6.03 12.35 -0.99
CA ASP A 217 4.82 12.49 -0.20
C ASP A 217 5.09 13.06 1.19
N ASN A 218 4.17 13.93 1.63
CA ASN A 218 4.08 14.30 3.03
C ASN A 218 3.56 13.10 3.82
N LEU A 219 4.49 12.32 4.37
CA LEU A 219 4.21 11.08 5.10
C LEU A 219 3.23 11.28 6.26
N LYS A 220 3.30 12.43 6.97
CA LYS A 220 2.39 12.77 8.06
C LYS A 220 0.95 12.92 7.56
N ASP A 221 0.73 13.71 6.51
CA ASP A 221 -0.61 13.94 5.96
C ASP A 221 -1.20 12.65 5.38
N LEU A 222 -0.39 11.86 4.66
CA LEU A 222 -0.80 10.57 4.11
C LEU A 222 -1.25 9.61 5.22
N ILE A 223 -0.40 9.39 6.24
CA ILE A 223 -0.70 8.44 7.31
C ILE A 223 -1.93 8.85 8.11
N LEU A 224 -2.05 10.13 8.48
CA LEU A 224 -3.22 10.59 9.23
C LEU A 224 -4.51 10.45 8.42
N SER A 225 -4.45 10.73 7.12
CA SER A 225 -5.61 10.58 6.23
C SER A 225 -6.04 9.12 6.08
N LEU A 226 -5.09 8.21 5.86
CA LEU A 226 -5.36 6.77 5.74
C LEU A 226 -5.83 6.15 7.07
N ARG A 227 -5.27 6.59 8.20
CA ARG A 227 -5.72 6.17 9.54
C ARG A 227 -7.17 6.60 9.78
N LYS A 228 -7.50 7.85 9.46
CA LYS A 228 -8.83 8.44 9.67
C LYS A 228 -9.93 7.71 8.90
N CYS A 229 -9.65 7.29 7.66
CA CYS A 229 -10.61 6.50 6.88
C CYS A 229 -10.53 4.98 7.11
N GLU A 230 -9.73 4.55 8.10
CA GLU A 230 -9.51 3.14 8.45
C GLU A 230 -9.05 2.28 7.27
N PHE A 231 -8.26 2.86 6.36
CA PHE A 231 -7.83 2.23 5.13
C PHE A 231 -7.30 0.81 5.38
N ASP A 232 -7.81 -0.16 4.62
CA ASP A 232 -7.47 -1.59 4.73
C ASP A 232 -7.00 -2.19 3.41
N GLY A 233 -6.88 -1.37 2.37
CA GLY A 233 -6.40 -1.72 1.04
C GLY A 233 -4.89 -1.98 1.01
N ARG A 234 -4.25 -1.61 -0.10
CA ARG A 234 -2.83 -1.91 -0.31
C ARG A 234 -2.03 -0.64 -0.54
N ILE A 235 -0.77 -0.65 -0.11
CA ILE A 235 0.19 0.40 -0.43
C ILE A 235 1.18 -0.16 -1.43
N LEU A 236 1.22 0.48 -2.59
CA LEU A 236 2.21 0.27 -3.63
C LEU A 236 3.28 1.34 -3.48
N ILE A 237 4.55 0.93 -3.49
CA ILE A 237 5.67 1.87 -3.64
C ILE A 237 6.43 1.44 -4.88
N ASP A 238 6.25 2.16 -6.00
CA ASP A 238 7.01 1.89 -7.21
C ASP A 238 8.40 2.55 -7.16
N ARG A 239 9.40 1.76 -6.78
CA ARG A 239 10.81 2.19 -6.71
C ARG A 239 11.66 1.60 -7.82
N TYR A 240 11.05 1.02 -8.86
CA TYR A 240 11.76 0.28 -9.89
C TYR A 240 12.84 1.11 -10.58
N LYS A 241 12.49 2.32 -11.06
CA LYS A 241 13.46 3.22 -11.71
C LYS A 241 14.63 3.55 -10.78
N LYS A 242 14.31 3.89 -9.53
CA LYS A 242 15.32 4.29 -8.55
C LYS A 242 16.25 3.16 -8.17
N TYR A 243 15.72 1.94 -8.04
CA TYR A 243 16.50 0.73 -7.75
C TYR A 243 17.64 0.52 -8.77
N TRP A 244 17.42 0.80 -10.05
CA TRP A 244 18.45 0.66 -11.09
C TRP A 244 19.48 1.79 -11.11
N GLU A 245 19.15 2.95 -10.54
CA GLU A 245 20.09 4.05 -10.32
C GLU A 245 20.99 3.80 -9.10
N VAL A 246 20.55 2.97 -8.14
CA VAL A 246 21.31 2.66 -6.93
C VAL A 246 22.52 1.78 -7.27
N PRO A 247 23.75 2.17 -6.87
CA PRO A 247 24.95 1.34 -7.04
C PRO A 247 24.77 -0.06 -6.44
N SER A 248 25.22 -1.11 -7.13
CA SER A 248 24.98 -2.51 -6.72
C SER A 248 25.28 -2.82 -5.25
N PRO A 249 26.37 -2.33 -4.62
CA PRO A 249 26.64 -2.59 -3.20
C PRO A 249 25.61 -1.99 -2.22
N LEU A 250 24.83 -0.98 -2.66
CA LEU A 250 23.86 -0.27 -1.84
C LEU A 250 22.42 -0.79 -2.00
N LYS A 251 22.16 -1.64 -2.99
CA LYS A 251 20.81 -2.15 -3.28
C LYS A 251 20.17 -2.89 -2.10
N PRO A 252 20.86 -3.79 -1.38
CA PRO A 252 20.25 -4.46 -0.22
C PRO A 252 19.83 -3.47 0.88
N ALA A 253 20.65 -2.44 1.15
CA ALA A 253 20.32 -1.42 2.13
C ALA A 253 19.11 -0.58 1.70
N TYR A 254 19.03 -0.23 0.42
CA TYR A 254 17.91 0.50 -0.16
C TYR A 254 16.58 -0.28 -0.09
N VAL A 255 16.61 -1.57 -0.43
CA VAL A 255 15.44 -2.44 -0.35
C VAL A 255 15.00 -2.66 1.11
N ASN A 256 15.94 -2.87 2.04
CA ASN A 256 15.64 -2.97 3.48
C ASN A 256 15.04 -1.68 4.04
N TYR A 257 15.55 -0.52 3.64
CA TYR A 257 14.97 0.76 4.01
C TYR A 257 13.52 0.87 3.50
N THR A 258 13.28 0.50 2.24
CA THR A 258 11.94 0.54 1.64
C THR A 258 10.97 -0.36 2.41
N LYS A 259 11.37 -1.59 2.76
CA LYS A 259 10.56 -2.48 3.59
C LYS A 259 10.26 -1.89 4.97
N THR A 260 11.28 -1.37 5.63
CA THR A 260 11.15 -0.75 6.97
C THR A 260 10.18 0.43 6.94
N LEU A 261 10.25 1.28 5.90
CA LEU A 261 9.32 2.38 5.70
C LEU A 261 7.88 1.88 5.52
N MET A 262 7.68 0.84 4.70
CA MET A 262 6.36 0.26 4.48
C MET A 262 5.76 -0.37 5.74
N ASP A 263 6.57 -1.06 6.54
CA ASP A 263 6.14 -1.61 7.84
C ASP A 263 5.80 -0.51 8.84
N TYR A 264 6.58 0.57 8.85
CA TYR A 264 6.28 1.73 9.66
C TYR A 264 4.95 2.36 9.26
N ILE A 265 4.69 2.55 7.97
CA ILE A 265 3.43 3.09 7.48
C ILE A 265 2.26 2.17 7.88
N ASP A 266 2.36 0.86 7.65
CA ASP A 266 1.32 -0.11 8.06
C ASP A 266 1.03 -0.06 9.55
N TRP A 267 2.08 -0.03 10.37
CA TRP A 267 1.93 0.09 11.81
C TRP A 267 1.26 1.41 12.21
N GLN A 268 1.63 2.52 11.58
CA GLN A 268 1.08 3.82 11.93
C GLN A 268 -0.37 4.02 11.47
N ILE A 269 -0.76 3.57 10.29
CA ILE A 269 -2.16 3.67 9.83
C ILE A 269 -3.09 2.73 10.62
N THR A 270 -2.56 1.62 11.14
CA THR A 270 -3.34 0.65 11.94
C THR A 270 -3.26 0.89 13.44
N LEU A 271 -2.50 1.89 13.90
CA LEU A 271 -2.23 2.13 15.32
C LEU A 271 -3.51 2.24 16.16
N GLU A 272 -4.46 3.09 15.74
CA GLU A 272 -5.70 3.28 16.49
C GLU A 272 -6.57 2.02 16.50
N ARG A 273 -6.64 1.30 15.37
CA ARG A 273 -7.34 0.01 15.30
C ARG A 273 -6.74 -1.01 16.28
N THR A 274 -5.42 -1.03 16.42
CA THR A 274 -4.72 -1.88 17.39
C THR A 274 -5.06 -1.49 18.82
N ILE A 275 -5.17 -0.20 19.14
CA ILE A 275 -5.60 0.27 20.45
C ILE A 275 -7.05 -0.16 20.72
N ARG A 276 -7.96 0.06 19.76
CA ARG A 276 -9.40 -0.24 19.87
C ARG A 276 -9.70 -1.73 20.03
N LYS A 277 -8.84 -2.62 19.51
CA LYS A 277 -8.99 -4.07 19.56
C LYS A 277 -9.18 -4.63 20.98
N TYR A 278 -8.62 -3.96 21.98
CA TYR A 278 -8.66 -4.41 23.37
C TYR A 278 -9.69 -3.61 24.14
N ASP A 279 -10.46 -4.26 25.03
CA ASP A 279 -11.41 -3.58 25.92
C ASP A 279 -10.71 -3.00 27.16
N SER A 280 -9.60 -3.61 27.59
CA SER A 280 -8.81 -3.21 28.74
C SER A 280 -7.34 -3.05 28.35
N ARG A 281 -6.69 -2.02 28.88
CA ARG A 281 -5.27 -1.74 28.61
C ARG A 281 -4.56 -1.06 29.76
N VAL A 282 -3.23 -1.20 29.77
CA VAL A 282 -2.30 -0.44 30.60
C VAL A 282 -1.16 0.10 29.74
N LEU A 283 -0.48 1.14 30.22
CA LEU A 283 0.73 1.65 29.56
C LEU A 283 1.98 1.21 30.32
N PHE A 284 3.06 0.96 29.59
CA PHE A 284 4.39 0.72 30.14
C PHE A 284 5.31 1.85 29.71
N GLY A 285 5.59 2.76 30.63
CA GLY A 285 6.37 3.98 30.46
C GLY A 285 5.56 5.20 30.88
N ALA A 286 6.15 6.07 31.71
CA ALA A 286 5.50 7.29 32.18
C ALA A 286 6.05 8.58 31.54
N GLY A 287 6.76 8.45 30.41
CA GLY A 287 7.42 9.56 29.71
C GLY A 287 6.58 10.24 28.61
N ASN A 288 7.26 10.85 27.63
CA ASN A 288 6.59 11.61 26.56
C ASN A 288 5.63 10.76 25.70
N MET A 289 5.93 9.48 25.44
CA MET A 289 5.01 8.60 24.71
C MET A 289 3.71 8.36 25.48
N CYS A 290 3.77 8.27 26.82
CA CYS A 290 2.58 8.20 27.66
C CYS A 290 1.73 9.47 27.54
N ARG A 291 2.38 10.65 27.54
CA ARG A 291 1.70 11.93 27.29
C ARG A 291 0.95 11.92 25.96
N VAL A 292 1.64 11.55 24.88
CA VAL A 292 1.05 11.50 23.52
C VAL A 292 -0.13 10.53 23.47
N TYR A 293 0.00 9.36 24.10
CA TYR A 293 -1.13 8.43 24.23
C TYR A 293 -2.31 9.10 24.91
N MET A 294 -2.08 9.70 26.09
CA MET A 294 -3.16 10.26 26.90
C MET A 294 -3.86 11.44 26.22
N GLU A 295 -3.10 12.31 25.55
CA GLU A 295 -3.66 13.48 24.86
C GLU A 295 -4.50 13.13 23.63
N ASN A 296 -4.15 12.08 22.89
CA ASN A 296 -4.77 11.76 21.60
C ASN A 296 -5.69 10.54 21.63
N PHE A 297 -5.49 9.61 22.56
CA PHE A 297 -6.20 8.34 22.63
C PHE A 297 -6.80 8.06 24.02
N GLY A 298 -6.32 8.74 25.07
CA GLY A 298 -6.70 8.44 26.45
C GLY A 298 -8.16 8.69 26.81
N ALA A 299 -8.84 9.59 26.08
CA ALA A 299 -10.27 9.86 26.29
C ALA A 299 -11.15 8.70 25.82
N ASP A 300 -10.87 8.17 24.62
CA ASP A 300 -11.66 7.09 24.01
C ASP A 300 -11.17 5.71 24.47
N TYR A 301 -9.87 5.59 24.78
CA TYR A 301 -9.20 4.33 25.13
C TYR A 301 -8.41 4.47 26.45
N PRO A 302 -9.09 4.72 27.58
CA PRO A 302 -8.43 5.01 28.86
C PRO A 302 -7.65 3.80 29.38
N PRO A 303 -6.35 3.97 29.73
CA PRO A 303 -5.58 2.95 30.43
C PRO A 303 -5.98 2.86 31.91
N ALA A 304 -5.88 1.67 32.49
CA ALA A 304 -6.16 1.49 33.93
C ALA A 304 -5.08 2.11 34.83
N PHE A 305 -3.82 2.10 34.38
CA PHE A 305 -2.67 2.76 34.99
C PHE A 305 -1.50 2.76 34.01
N THR A 306 -0.40 3.43 34.38
CA THR A 306 0.91 3.25 33.73
C THR A 306 1.91 2.63 34.70
N CYS A 307 2.87 1.85 34.23
CA CYS A 307 3.99 1.38 35.04
C CYS A 307 5.33 1.79 34.44
N ASP A 308 6.36 1.91 35.28
CA ASP A 308 7.70 2.29 34.84
C ASP A 308 8.76 1.52 35.62
N ASN A 309 9.92 1.26 35.04
CA ASN A 309 11.03 0.58 35.74
C ASN A 309 11.69 1.48 36.78
N ASN A 310 11.52 2.79 36.68
CA ASN A 310 12.06 3.72 37.66
C ASN A 310 11.24 3.73 38.95
N SER A 311 11.74 3.04 39.98
CA SER A 311 11.07 2.91 41.28
C SER A 311 10.83 4.22 42.03
N SER A 312 11.57 5.29 41.70
CA SER A 312 11.35 6.61 42.29
C SER A 312 10.01 7.24 41.87
N LEU A 313 9.40 6.75 40.78
CA LEU A 313 8.11 7.25 40.28
C LEU A 313 6.91 6.51 40.86
N TRP A 314 7.11 5.35 41.51
CA TRP A 314 6.00 4.49 41.93
C TRP A 314 5.14 5.15 43.01
N GLY A 315 3.82 5.09 42.82
CA GLY A 315 2.84 5.71 43.71
C GLY A 315 2.52 7.18 43.37
N SER A 316 3.31 7.81 42.50
CA SER A 316 3.00 9.12 41.93
C SER A 316 2.04 9.02 40.73
N GLU A 317 1.77 10.15 40.07
CA GLU A 317 0.85 10.24 38.93
C GLU A 317 1.56 10.88 37.72
N ALA A 318 1.24 10.41 36.51
CA ALA A 318 1.58 11.05 35.25
C ALA A 318 0.35 11.08 34.33
N PHE A 319 0.02 12.26 33.81
CA PHE A 319 -1.06 12.46 32.84
C PHE A 319 -2.42 11.85 33.27
N GLY A 320 -2.75 11.93 34.56
CA GLY A 320 -3.98 11.36 35.12
C GLY A 320 -3.91 9.86 35.45
N LEU A 321 -2.74 9.22 35.26
CA LEU A 321 -2.53 7.80 35.55
C LEU A 321 -1.61 7.61 36.75
N GLN A 322 -2.03 6.76 37.69
CA GLN A 322 -1.13 6.29 38.75
C GLN A 322 0.04 5.51 38.15
N ILE A 323 1.26 5.83 38.57
CA ILE A 323 2.47 5.10 38.18
C ILE A 323 2.67 3.93 39.15
N LYS A 324 2.69 2.70 38.62
CA LYS A 324 2.90 1.48 39.40
C LYS A 324 4.23 0.80 39.08
N SER A 325 4.63 -0.11 39.96
CA SER A 325 5.68 -1.08 39.66
C SER A 325 5.22 -2.03 38.53
N PRO A 326 6.12 -2.50 37.64
CA PRO A 326 5.81 -3.54 36.66
C PRO A 326 5.23 -4.80 37.29
N GLU A 327 5.52 -5.09 38.57
CA GLU A 327 4.93 -6.20 39.30
C GLU A 327 3.39 -6.17 39.36
N ALA A 328 2.79 -4.98 39.27
CA ALA A 328 1.33 -4.83 39.21
C ALA A 328 0.71 -5.48 37.97
N LEU A 329 1.49 -5.70 36.90
CA LEU A 329 1.03 -6.36 35.68
C LEU A 329 0.61 -7.82 35.92
N LYS A 330 1.16 -8.49 36.93
CA LYS A 330 0.80 -9.89 37.28
C LYS A 330 -0.65 -10.04 37.76
N ALA A 331 -1.26 -8.95 38.21
CA ALA A 331 -2.65 -8.93 38.68
C ALA A 331 -3.66 -8.61 37.57
N LEU A 332 -3.21 -8.37 36.34
CA LEU A 332 -4.10 -8.02 35.24
C LEU A 332 -4.92 -9.23 34.75
N PRO A 333 -6.18 -9.00 34.33
CA PRO A 333 -6.90 -9.95 33.49
C PRO A 333 -6.08 -10.33 32.25
N LYS A 334 -6.20 -11.57 31.78
CA LYS A 334 -5.36 -12.10 30.68
C LYS A 334 -5.57 -11.38 29.34
N ASP A 335 -6.71 -10.75 29.17
CA ASP A 335 -7.15 -10.00 28.00
C ASP A 335 -6.79 -8.50 28.06
N THR A 336 -6.27 -8.01 29.19
CA THR A 336 -5.75 -6.65 29.29
C THR A 336 -4.45 -6.50 28.50
N ALA A 337 -4.44 -5.63 27.49
CA ALA A 337 -3.23 -5.37 26.71
C ALA A 337 -2.24 -4.47 27.45
N ILE A 338 -0.95 -4.71 27.23
CA ILE A 338 0.15 -3.90 27.73
C ILE A 338 0.74 -3.15 26.54
N PHE A 339 0.49 -1.84 26.48
CA PHE A 339 1.09 -0.97 25.46
C PHE A 339 2.40 -0.41 25.96
N ILE A 340 3.50 -0.75 25.28
CA ILE A 340 4.83 -0.23 25.61
C ILE A 340 4.94 1.19 25.03
N CYS A 341 4.99 2.17 25.93
CA CYS A 341 5.16 3.61 25.67
C CYS A 341 6.58 4.04 26.06
N ASN A 342 7.59 3.39 25.48
CA ASN A 342 8.99 3.65 25.77
C ASN A 342 9.86 3.35 24.54
N THR A 343 10.99 4.06 24.41
CA THR A 343 11.98 3.83 23.36
C THR A 343 12.71 2.48 23.51
N PHE A 344 12.86 1.98 24.74
CA PHE A 344 13.49 0.68 25.05
C PHE A 344 12.52 -0.50 24.85
N TYR A 345 11.93 -0.57 23.65
CA TYR A 345 10.86 -1.53 23.35
C TYR A 345 11.34 -2.98 23.47
N ASP A 346 12.52 -3.29 22.95
CA ASP A 346 13.04 -4.65 22.92
C ASP A 346 13.38 -5.13 24.34
N GLU A 347 14.03 -4.29 25.15
CA GLU A 347 14.38 -4.61 26.53
C GLU A 347 13.13 -4.81 27.41
N ILE A 348 12.11 -3.96 27.25
CA ILE A 348 10.85 -4.10 27.97
C ILE A 348 10.10 -5.34 27.50
N THR A 349 10.12 -5.65 26.20
CA THR A 349 9.52 -6.88 25.68
C THR A 349 10.17 -8.13 26.29
N GLU A 350 11.50 -8.15 26.39
CA GLU A 350 12.24 -9.23 27.06
C GLU A 350 11.88 -9.33 28.55
N GLN A 351 11.80 -8.19 29.25
CA GLN A 351 11.35 -8.14 30.63
C GLN A 351 9.95 -8.74 30.79
N LEU A 352 8.97 -8.31 30.00
CA LEU A 352 7.59 -8.80 30.08
C LEU A 352 7.49 -10.30 29.77
N LYS A 353 8.28 -10.80 28.81
CA LYS A 353 8.42 -12.23 28.53
C LYS A 353 8.99 -12.99 29.73
N SER A 354 10.03 -12.47 30.38
CA SER A 354 10.64 -13.08 31.58
C SER A 354 9.68 -13.15 32.77
N MET A 355 8.71 -12.24 32.82
CA MET A 355 7.65 -12.22 33.85
C MET A 355 6.55 -13.27 33.60
N ASN A 356 6.57 -13.98 32.46
CA ASN A 356 5.59 -14.99 32.06
C ASN A 356 4.14 -14.48 32.10
N LEU A 357 3.92 -13.24 31.67
CA LEU A 357 2.58 -12.65 31.59
C LEU A 357 1.82 -13.26 30.40
N PRO A 358 0.56 -13.68 30.57
CA PRO A 358 -0.28 -14.19 29.47
C PRO A 358 -0.87 -13.08 28.60
N ASN A 359 -0.63 -11.82 28.97
CA ASN A 359 -1.22 -10.62 28.40
C ASN A 359 -0.71 -10.32 26.98
N PRO A 360 -1.56 -9.78 26.09
CA PRO A 360 -1.10 -9.19 24.84
C PRO A 360 -0.12 -8.05 25.09
N ILE A 361 0.96 -8.01 24.32
CA ILE A 361 1.97 -6.95 24.36
C ILE A 361 1.93 -6.23 23.02
N GLU A 362 1.77 -4.91 23.06
CA GLU A 362 1.68 -4.06 21.87
C GLU A 362 2.69 -2.91 21.96
N ARG A 363 3.20 -2.48 20.81
CA ARG A 363 4.05 -1.29 20.70
C ARG A 363 3.19 -0.05 20.53
N PHE A 364 3.47 0.99 21.31
CA PHE A 364 2.91 2.31 21.09
C PHE A 364 4.01 3.35 20.90
N ASN A 365 4.01 4.03 19.76
CA ASN A 365 4.74 5.27 19.56
C ASN A 365 4.15 5.99 18.35
N ASP A 366 3.49 7.12 18.61
CA ASP A 366 2.93 7.98 17.58
C ASP A 366 3.79 9.24 17.45
N GLU A 367 4.79 9.18 16.57
CA GLU A 367 5.69 10.32 16.29
C GLU A 367 5.11 11.27 15.24
N ILE A 368 3.95 10.92 14.68
CA ILE A 368 3.32 11.68 13.61
C ILE A 368 2.47 12.80 14.18
N LEU A 369 1.94 12.67 15.40
CA LEU A 369 1.08 13.66 16.04
C LEU A 369 1.86 14.88 16.57
#